data_AF-A0A8R7UTJ0-F1
#
_entry.id   AF-A0A8R7UTJ0-F1
#
_cell.length_a   1.000
_cell.length_b   1.000
_cell.length_c   1.000
_cell.angle_alpha   90.00
_cell.angle_beta   90.00
_cell.angle_gamma   90.00
#
_symmetry.space_group_name_H-M   'P 1'
#
loop_
_entity.id
_entity.type
_entity.pdbx_description
1 polymer ?
#
loop_
_entity_poly.entity_id
_entity_poly.type
_entity_poly.pdbx_seq_one_letter_code
_entity_poly.pdbx_strand_id
1 'polypeptide(L)'
;MPSAYASASEQGSPHLSPVIASSPLTRDQNDEIKDAAVAALESSRLSSFVVAAALAWVCLLRSRSVGVEGTARSHMLFSTECRSRLVPPLPTEYFSNCLRACFVEATMEGLMT
;
A
#
# COMPACT_ATOMS: atom_id res chain seq x y z
N MET A 1 53.87 -7.31 9.80
CA MET A 1 52.49 -7.65 10.22
C MET A 1 51.57 -7.43 9.03
N PRO A 2 51.18 -8.46 8.27
CA PRO A 2 50.22 -8.33 7.18
C PRO A 2 48.79 -8.34 7.75
N SER A 3 47.98 -7.35 7.37
CA SER A 3 46.55 -7.28 7.70
C SER A 3 45.76 -8.12 6.71
N ALA A 4 45.06 -9.13 7.23
CA ALA A 4 44.17 -10.00 6.48
C ALA A 4 42.84 -9.27 6.23
N TYR A 5 42.71 -8.61 5.07
CA TYR A 5 41.39 -8.35 4.50
C TYR A 5 40.89 -9.64 3.85
N ALA A 6 40.13 -10.41 4.61
CA ALA A 6 39.34 -11.50 4.07
C ALA A 6 38.26 -10.89 3.17
N SER A 7 38.33 -11.20 1.87
CA SER A 7 37.29 -10.90 0.90
C SER A 7 36.01 -11.64 1.28
N ALA A 8 35.04 -10.93 1.85
CA ALA A 8 33.68 -11.42 1.91
C ALA A 8 33.15 -11.43 0.47
N SER A 9 33.02 -12.62 -0.09
CA SER A 9 32.37 -12.85 -1.37
C SER A 9 30.92 -12.36 -1.28
N GLU A 10 30.61 -11.25 -1.96
CA GLU A 10 29.24 -10.85 -2.28
C GLU A 10 28.63 -11.92 -3.18
N GLN A 11 27.98 -12.91 -2.56
CA GLN A 11 27.06 -13.80 -3.24
C GLN A 11 25.86 -12.97 -3.68
N GLY A 12 25.91 -12.52 -4.92
CA GLY A 12 24.86 -11.74 -5.57
C GLY A 12 23.52 -12.46 -5.43
N SER A 13 22.58 -11.81 -4.77
CA SER A 13 21.18 -12.26 -4.75
C SER A 13 20.67 -12.33 -6.19
N PRO A 14 19.88 -13.36 -6.56
CA PRO A 14 19.37 -13.48 -7.91
C PRO A 14 18.59 -12.22 -8.29
N HIS A 15 18.96 -11.61 -9.42
CA HIS A 15 18.28 -10.45 -9.99
C HIS A 15 16.90 -10.88 -10.48
N LEU A 16 15.90 -10.82 -9.59
CA LEU A 16 14.50 -11.02 -9.95
C LEU A 16 14.08 -9.86 -10.85
N SER A 17 13.82 -10.15 -12.13
CA SER A 17 13.18 -9.18 -13.01
C SER A 17 11.71 -9.04 -12.59
N PRO A 18 11.26 -7.86 -12.14
CA PRO A 18 9.86 -7.67 -11.77
C PRO A 18 8.98 -7.80 -13.02
N VAL A 19 7.92 -8.61 -12.93
CA VAL A 19 6.87 -8.67 -13.95
C VAL A 19 5.78 -7.69 -13.58
N ILE A 20 5.38 -6.84 -14.52
CA ILE A 20 4.26 -5.92 -14.35
C ILE A 20 3.02 -6.61 -14.90
N ALA A 21 1.99 -6.73 -14.06
CA ALA A 21 0.69 -7.26 -14.42
C ALA A 21 -0.41 -6.29 -13.98
N SER A 22 -1.51 -6.22 -14.74
CA SER A 22 -2.71 -5.48 -14.38
C SER A 22 -3.83 -6.45 -14.02
N SER A 23 -4.54 -6.14 -12.94
CA SER A 23 -5.75 -6.85 -12.53
C SER A 23 -6.89 -5.84 -12.49
N PRO A 24 -7.84 -5.88 -13.45
CA PRO A 24 -8.93 -4.91 -13.49
C PRO A 24 -9.88 -5.15 -12.31
N LEU A 25 -10.17 -4.08 -11.56
CA LEU A 25 -11.24 -4.04 -10.59
C LEU A 25 -12.41 -3.31 -11.24
N THR A 26 -13.50 -4.02 -11.55
CA THR A 26 -14.66 -3.39 -12.20
C THR A 26 -15.42 -2.49 -11.23
N ARG A 27 -16.26 -1.60 -11.76
CA ARG A 27 -17.10 -0.73 -10.92
C ARG A 27 -18.03 -1.58 -10.05
N ASP A 28 -18.72 -2.55 -10.65
CA ASP A 28 -19.66 -3.41 -9.93
C ASP A 28 -18.97 -4.17 -8.78
N GLN A 29 -17.76 -4.69 -9.01
CA GLN A 29 -16.96 -5.32 -7.95
C GLN A 29 -16.56 -4.33 -6.85
N ASN A 30 -16.15 -3.10 -7.21
CA ASN A 30 -15.79 -2.10 -6.21
C ASN A 30 -17.00 -1.71 -5.35
N ASP A 31 -18.15 -1.50 -5.99
CA ASP A 31 -19.39 -1.11 -5.34
C ASP A 31 -19.90 -2.24 -4.43
N GLU A 32 -19.85 -3.50 -4.87
CA GLU A 32 -20.21 -4.66 -4.04
C GLU A 32 -19.34 -4.75 -2.77
N ILE A 33 -18.01 -4.65 -2.91
CA ILE A 33 -17.09 -4.70 -1.77
C ILE A 33 -17.30 -3.49 -0.87
N LYS A 34 -17.56 -2.31 -1.45
CA LYS A 34 -17.82 -1.08 -0.70
C LYS A 34 -19.09 -1.19 0.12
N ASP A 35 -20.18 -1.69 -0.46
CA ASP A 35 -21.45 -1.87 0.24
C ASP A 35 -21.31 -2.88 1.39
N ALA A 36 -20.62 -4.00 1.14
CA ALA A 36 -20.30 -4.97 2.19
C ALA A 36 -19.46 -4.34 3.32
N ALA A 37 -18.48 -3.52 3.00
CA ALA A 37 -17.63 -2.86 3.99
C ALA A 37 -18.37 -1.76 4.78
N VAL A 38 -19.27 -1.00 4.13
CA VAL A 38 -20.13 -0.01 4.79
C VAL A 38 -21.03 -0.69 5.82
N ALA A 39 -21.64 -1.81 5.45
CA ALA A 39 -22.48 -2.60 6.34
C ALA A 39 -21.66 -3.18 7.50
N ALA A 40 -20.50 -3.79 7.24
CA ALA A 40 -19.69 -4.41 8.29
C ALA A 40 -19.08 -3.41 9.29
N LEU A 41 -18.79 -2.18 8.85
CA LEU A 41 -18.15 -1.16 9.67
C LEU A 41 -19.14 -0.17 10.29
N GLU A 42 -20.45 -0.32 10.05
CA GLU A 42 -21.48 0.65 10.43
C GLU A 42 -21.06 2.09 10.07
N SER A 43 -20.39 2.24 8.91
CA SER A 43 -19.67 3.45 8.52
C SER A 43 -20.12 3.94 7.15
N SER A 44 -20.60 5.18 7.09
CA SER A 44 -21.12 5.79 5.86
C SER A 44 -20.05 6.41 4.95
N ARG A 45 -18.75 6.31 5.27
CA ARG A 45 -17.70 7.17 4.67
C ARG A 45 -16.53 6.43 4.00
N LEU A 46 -16.77 5.28 3.39
CA LEU A 46 -15.74 4.60 2.60
C LEU A 46 -15.70 5.14 1.17
N SER A 47 -14.52 5.55 0.72
CA SER A 47 -14.30 5.88 -0.69
C SER A 47 -13.93 4.63 -1.47
N SER A 48 -14.22 4.61 -2.78
CA SER A 48 -13.80 3.52 -3.68
C SER A 48 -12.29 3.31 -3.69
N PHE A 49 -11.51 4.37 -3.44
CA PHE A 49 -10.06 4.30 -3.26
C PHE A 49 -9.68 3.48 -2.02
N VAL A 50 -10.31 3.74 -0.86
CA VAL A 50 -10.02 3.00 0.38
C VAL A 50 -10.30 1.52 0.20
N VAL A 51 -11.44 1.18 -0.42
CA VAL A 51 -11.84 -0.20 -0.70
C VAL A 51 -10.84 -0.89 -1.63
N ALA A 52 -10.48 -0.25 -2.76
CA ALA A 52 -9.53 -0.81 -3.71
C ALA A 52 -8.12 -0.96 -3.11
N ALA A 53 -7.66 0.03 -2.34
CA ALA A 53 -6.35 0.01 -1.69
C ALA A 53 -6.27 -1.11 -0.64
N ALA A 54 -7.30 -1.24 0.21
CA ALA A 54 -7.38 -2.32 1.19
C ALA A 54 -7.38 -3.70 0.52
N LEU A 55 -8.21 -3.89 -0.52
CA LEU A 55 -8.24 -5.12 -1.30
C LEU A 55 -6.85 -5.45 -1.89
N ALA A 56 -6.22 -4.48 -2.55
CA ALA A 56 -4.89 -4.66 -3.11
C ALA A 56 -3.85 -5.02 -2.05
N TRP A 57 -3.92 -4.39 -0.86
CA TRP A 57 -3.04 -4.70 0.26
C TRP A 57 -3.16 -6.16 0.68
N VAL A 58 -4.38 -6.62 0.94
CA VAL A 58 -4.65 -7.99 1.39
C VAL A 58 -4.22 -9.00 0.32
N CYS A 59 -4.53 -8.76 -0.95
CA CYS A 59 -4.11 -9.62 -2.06
C CYS A 59 -2.58 -9.73 -2.16
N LEU A 60 -1.86 -8.60 -2.06
CA LEU A 60 -0.40 -8.58 -2.08
C LEU A 60 0.18 -9.36 -0.91
N LEU A 61 -0.37 -9.18 0.29
CA LEU A 61 0.10 -9.90 1.47
C LEU A 61 -0.15 -11.40 1.34
N ARG A 62 -1.35 -11.82 0.95
CA ARG A 62 -1.68 -13.24 0.73
C ARG A 62 -0.82 -13.90 -0.34
N SER A 63 -0.42 -13.15 -1.38
CA SER A 63 0.48 -13.66 -2.43
C SER A 63 1.93 -13.84 -1.97
N ARG A 64 2.35 -13.15 -0.90
CA ARG A 64 3.75 -13.10 -0.43
C ARG A 64 3.97 -13.76 0.93
N SER A 65 2.92 -14.15 1.65
CA SER A 65 2.97 -14.53 3.06
C SER A 65 3.45 -15.95 3.36
N VAL A 66 4.09 -16.64 2.42
CA VAL A 66 4.72 -17.93 2.72
C VAL A 66 5.91 -17.69 3.66
N GLY A 67 5.75 -18.00 4.95
CA GLY A 67 6.83 -17.93 5.96
C GLY A 67 6.98 -16.60 6.72
N VAL A 68 5.99 -15.71 6.68
CA VAL A 68 6.00 -14.45 7.46
C VAL A 68 5.21 -14.62 8.76
N GLU A 69 5.79 -14.28 9.91
CA GLU A 69 5.09 -14.33 11.20
C GLU A 69 3.93 -13.33 11.29
N GLY A 70 2.83 -13.71 11.95
CA GLY A 70 1.63 -12.88 12.07
C GLY A 70 1.83 -11.57 12.85
N THR A 71 2.88 -11.49 13.66
CA THR A 71 3.28 -10.28 14.41
C THR A 71 4.04 -9.26 13.57
N ALA A 72 4.45 -9.63 12.34
CA ALA A 72 5.12 -8.70 11.45
C ALA A 72 4.20 -7.51 11.13
N ARG A 73 4.78 -6.31 11.07
CA ARG A 73 4.07 -5.09 10.66
C ARG A 73 4.11 -4.96 9.15
N SER A 74 2.97 -4.62 8.56
CA SER A 74 2.85 -4.21 7.18
C SER A 74 2.58 -2.72 7.08
N HIS A 75 3.08 -2.11 6.01
CA HIS A 75 2.92 -0.69 5.76
C HIS A 75 2.37 -0.44 4.36
N MET A 76 1.44 0.51 4.27
CA MET A 76 0.93 1.04 3.00
C MET A 76 1.22 2.53 2.92
N LEU A 77 1.84 2.94 1.82
CA LEU A 77 2.13 4.33 1.49
C LEU A 77 1.30 4.75 0.28
N PHE A 78 0.60 5.88 0.39
CA PHE A 78 -0.08 6.52 -0.73
C PHE A 78 0.04 8.04 -0.65
N SER A 79 -0.16 8.72 -1.77
CA SER A 79 -0.10 10.18 -1.87
C SER A 79 -1.50 10.78 -1.89
N THR A 80 -1.69 11.91 -1.21
CA THR A 80 -2.96 12.66 -1.22
C THR A 80 -2.77 14.05 -1.82
N GLU A 81 -3.71 14.46 -2.67
CA GLU A 81 -3.81 15.82 -3.20
C GLU A 81 -4.16 16.78 -2.04
N CYS A 82 -3.38 17.85 -1.90
CA CYS A 82 -3.50 18.76 -0.77
C CYS A 82 -3.89 20.21 -1.10
N ARG A 83 -4.07 20.61 -2.37
CA ARG A 83 -4.34 22.01 -2.74
C ARG A 83 -5.55 22.57 -1.98
N SER A 84 -6.64 21.82 -1.96
CA SER A 84 -7.89 22.18 -1.26
C SER A 84 -7.80 22.10 0.27
N ARG A 85 -6.77 21.46 0.81
CA ARG A 85 -6.60 21.20 2.25
C ARG A 85 -5.68 22.19 2.96
N LEU A 86 -5.02 23.08 2.20
CA LEU A 86 -4.19 24.16 2.76
C LEU A 86 -5.08 25.33 3.22
N VAL A 87 -4.56 26.14 4.14
CA VAL A 87 -5.23 27.35 4.63
C VAL A 87 -4.26 28.53 4.45
N PRO A 88 -4.46 29.38 3.43
CA PRO A 88 -5.53 29.34 2.42
C PRO A 88 -5.36 28.21 1.38
N PRO A 89 -6.45 27.76 0.72
CA PRO A 89 -6.35 26.76 -0.35
C PRO A 89 -5.49 27.25 -1.50
N LEU A 90 -4.77 26.34 -2.15
CA LEU A 90 -4.05 26.67 -3.38
C LEU A 90 -5.03 26.88 -4.55
N PRO A 91 -4.76 27.82 -5.45
CA PRO A 91 -5.55 28.01 -6.66
C PRO A 91 -5.58 26.75 -7.53
N THR A 92 -6.65 26.56 -8.29
CA THR A 92 -6.79 25.46 -9.25
C THR A 92 -5.70 25.50 -10.32
N GLU A 93 -5.18 26.69 -10.61
CA GLU A 93 -4.14 26.96 -11.62
C GLU A 93 -2.72 26.63 -11.11
N TYR A 94 -2.58 26.18 -9.85
CA TYR A 94 -1.27 25.78 -9.30
C TYR A 94 -0.69 24.58 -10.05
N PHE A 95 0.31 24.86 -10.89
CA PHE A 95 0.93 23.90 -11.81
C PHE A 95 1.90 22.90 -11.15
N SER A 96 2.30 23.13 -9.91
CA SER A 96 3.28 22.27 -9.23
C SER A 96 2.61 21.19 -8.38
N ASN A 97 3.42 20.34 -7.74
CA ASN A 97 2.97 19.27 -6.87
C ASN A 97 2.48 19.82 -5.53
N CYS A 98 1.30 19.40 -5.09
CA CYS A 98 0.86 19.46 -3.70
C CYS A 98 0.42 18.05 -3.32
N LEU A 99 1.38 17.23 -2.90
CA LEU A 99 1.12 15.88 -2.43
C LEU A 99 1.59 15.74 -0.98
N ARG A 100 0.76 15.13 -0.15
CA ARG A 100 1.14 14.66 1.18
C ARG A 100 1.22 13.13 1.17
N ALA A 101 2.36 12.61 1.62
CA ALA A 101 2.51 11.19 1.89
C ALA A 101 1.63 10.78 3.08
N CYS A 102 0.86 9.71 2.91
CA CYS A 102 0.06 9.07 3.93
C CYS A 102 0.60 7.67 4.18
N PHE A 103 0.93 7.39 5.44
CA PHE A 103 1.49 6.13 5.88
C PHE A 103 0.51 5.43 6.81
N VAL A 104 0.20 4.18 6.52
CA VAL A 104 -0.68 3.32 7.32
C VAL A 104 0.10 2.10 7.75
N GLU A 105 0.01 1.75 9.03
CA GLU A 105 0.61 0.56 9.63
C GLU A 105 -0.50 -0.36 10.13
N ALA A 106 -0.35 -1.67 9.91
CA ALA A 106 -1.17 -2.70 10.53
C ALA A 106 -0.36 -3.99 10.74
N THR A 107 -0.78 -4.83 11.69
CA THR A 107 -0.20 -6.17 11.85
C THR A 107 -0.68 -7.09 10.74
N MET A 108 0.15 -8.06 10.35
CA MET A 108 -0.23 -9.06 9.35
C MET A 108 -1.45 -9.86 9.81
N GLU A 109 -1.52 -10.20 11.10
CA GLU A 109 -2.69 -10.82 11.72
C GLU A 109 -3.97 -9.99 11.49
N GLY A 110 -3.96 -8.70 11.81
CA GLY A 110 -5.14 -7.83 11.67
C GLY A 110 -5.59 -7.56 10.22
N LEU A 111 -4.73 -7.83 9.23
CA LEU A 111 -5.06 -7.71 7.81
C LEU A 111 -5.52 -9.02 7.17
N MET A 112 -5.29 -10.17 7.82
CA MET A 112 -5.53 -11.50 7.26
C MET A 112 -6.68 -12.28 7.91
N THR A 113 -7.23 -11.76 9.02
CA THR A 113 -8.45 -12.27 9.67
C THR A 113 -9.65 -12.24 8.73
#